data_AF-A0A1V9G125-F1
#
_entry.id   AF-A0A1V9G125-F1
#
_cell.length_a   1.000
_cell.length_b   1.000
_cell.length_c   1.000
_cell.angle_alpha   90.00
_cell.angle_beta   90.00
_cell.angle_gamma   90.00
#
_symmetry.space_group_name_H-M   'P 1'
#
loop_
_entity.id
_entity.type
_entity.pdbx_description
1 polymer ?
#
loop_
_entity_poly.entity_id
_entity_poly.type
_entity_poly.pdbx_seq_one_letter_code
_entity_poly.pdbx_strand_id
1 'polypeptide(L)'
;MRKNHLLILGCMLTALSSMAQTALYQQTSEVNNVMVQYEADHGSLNRFYFVENSPERRDRLATLVTDYLKQVQQLNYESLPTGSRVDYILFKRNLNEELRVLDVEKKEYGQLDAWFTFTPGIYDMEKFRRRGSQPDAQQWAASMKSIAGSIDKLSKTLEKDTTITINLIRRAQGIVRGLQAALKSVNEFYAGYDPGYTWWMPDTFKHLDSALEAYGKLWQQKGKAAPGGKDDGSGIVGYPIGKEEIIRQLQQEFIPYTPEELVDIANKEFAWCDAEMLKASQEMGFGKDWKKALEKVKNTYVAPGKQPEAIMKIYNESIAFLKKNNLLTIPPMAEETWRMIMMTPQRQLVNPFFTGGEELSISYPTNTMEEDDKMMSMRGNNPHFSRATVHHELIAGHHLQGFMNSRYKAYRNFDTPFWVEGWALYWEMLLWDLKFPQSPEDRVGMLFWRMHRCARIIFSLNYHLGKWTPQQCIDFLVDRVGHERANAEGEVRRSFVGGYSPLYQLAYMIGGLQFYAMKKELVDGGKMTYTQYHDAVLRENAMPVAMVRAIITNQTLPKDYKAEWRFYNRQ
;
A
#
# COMPACT_ATOMS: atom_id res chain seq x y z
N MET A 1 61.82 -9.37 -32.56
CA MET A 1 60.48 -8.76 -32.35
C MET A 1 59.41 -9.79 -32.68
N ARG A 2 58.68 -10.30 -31.68
CA ARG A 2 57.41 -11.09 -31.74
C ARG A 2 57.39 -12.04 -30.53
N LYS A 3 57.05 -11.53 -29.35
CA LYS A 3 56.68 -12.37 -28.19
C LYS A 3 55.93 -11.65 -27.05
N ASN A 4 55.56 -10.37 -27.20
CA ASN A 4 54.90 -9.59 -26.13
C ASN A 4 53.43 -9.20 -26.40
N HIS A 5 52.76 -9.73 -27.43
CA HIS A 5 51.36 -9.39 -27.71
C HIS A 5 50.32 -10.44 -27.26
N LEU A 6 50.74 -11.62 -26.78
CA LEU A 6 49.78 -12.68 -26.38
C LEU A 6 49.30 -12.58 -24.92
N LEU A 7 50.08 -12.02 -24.00
CA LEU A 7 49.70 -11.96 -22.57
C LEU A 7 48.71 -10.84 -22.24
N ILE A 8 48.70 -9.76 -23.02
CA ILE A 8 47.76 -8.63 -22.78
C ILE A 8 46.36 -8.98 -23.30
N LEU A 9 46.24 -9.81 -24.34
CA LEU A 9 44.95 -10.24 -24.89
C LEU A 9 44.19 -11.19 -23.95
N GLY A 10 44.91 -12.09 -23.26
CA GLY A 10 44.32 -13.05 -22.31
C GLY A 10 43.73 -12.40 -21.05
N CYS A 11 44.36 -11.37 -20.50
CA CYS A 11 43.83 -10.62 -19.34
C CYS A 11 42.64 -9.73 -19.70
N MET A 12 42.57 -9.20 -20.93
CA MET A 12 41.37 -8.48 -21.38
C MET A 12 40.19 -9.43 -21.62
N LEU A 13 40.45 -10.64 -22.16
CA LEU A 13 39.41 -11.65 -22.41
C LEU A 13 38.78 -12.21 -21.11
N THR A 14 39.53 -12.38 -20.03
CA THR A 14 39.01 -12.83 -18.72
C THR A 14 38.29 -11.72 -17.94
N ALA A 15 38.72 -10.46 -18.10
CA ALA A 15 38.00 -9.31 -17.55
C ALA A 15 36.67 -9.07 -18.27
N LEU A 16 36.64 -9.22 -19.60
CA LEU A 16 35.42 -9.11 -20.40
C LEU A 16 34.43 -10.25 -20.13
N SER A 17 34.90 -11.49 -19.94
CA SER A 17 34.02 -12.62 -19.61
C SER A 17 33.41 -12.52 -18.21
N SER A 18 34.17 -12.05 -17.21
CA SER A 18 33.65 -11.82 -15.85
C SER A 18 32.67 -10.63 -15.77
N MET A 19 32.88 -9.56 -16.55
CA MET A 19 31.91 -8.47 -16.67
C MET A 19 30.63 -8.87 -17.44
N ALA A 20 30.76 -9.69 -18.48
CA ALA A 20 29.59 -10.22 -19.20
C ALA A 20 28.77 -11.21 -18.34
N GLN A 21 29.44 -12.02 -17.52
CA GLN A 21 28.77 -12.96 -16.61
C GLN A 21 28.08 -12.25 -15.45
N THR A 22 28.67 -11.16 -14.91
CA THR A 22 28.02 -10.34 -13.88
C THR A 22 26.78 -9.61 -14.40
N ALA A 23 26.74 -9.18 -15.67
CA ALA A 23 25.53 -8.60 -16.28
C ALA A 23 24.38 -9.62 -16.41
N LEU A 24 24.69 -10.89 -16.69
CA LEU A 24 23.69 -11.96 -16.84
C LEU A 24 22.90 -12.23 -15.55
N TYR A 25 23.54 -12.07 -14.38
CA TYR A 25 22.94 -12.35 -13.07
C TYR A 25 22.35 -11.12 -12.36
N GLN A 26 22.41 -9.92 -12.94
CA GLN A 26 21.83 -8.71 -12.32
C GLN A 26 20.31 -8.79 -12.08
N GLN A 27 19.62 -9.65 -12.82
CA GLN A 27 18.16 -9.81 -12.82
C GLN A 27 17.69 -11.08 -12.11
N THR A 28 18.56 -11.73 -11.33
CA THR A 28 18.21 -12.97 -10.61
C THR A 28 18.90 -13.04 -9.25
N SER A 29 18.52 -14.04 -8.46
CA SER A 29 19.16 -14.42 -7.21
C SER A 29 19.02 -15.93 -7.03
N GLU A 30 19.82 -16.52 -6.14
CA GLU A 30 19.74 -17.93 -5.80
C GLU A 30 18.38 -18.31 -5.15
N VAL A 31 17.57 -17.32 -4.76
CA VAL A 31 16.23 -17.49 -4.19
C VAL A 31 15.13 -17.25 -5.24
N ASN A 32 15.44 -16.63 -6.38
CA ASN A 32 14.47 -16.24 -7.41
C ASN A 32 13.56 -17.41 -7.85
N ASN A 33 14.15 -18.56 -8.20
CA ASN A 33 13.38 -19.69 -8.73
C ASN A 33 12.28 -20.16 -7.77
N VAL A 34 12.60 -20.28 -6.47
CA VAL A 34 11.62 -20.73 -5.47
C VAL A 34 10.54 -19.67 -5.23
N MET A 35 10.86 -18.39 -5.32
CA MET A 35 9.88 -17.29 -5.23
C MET A 35 8.93 -17.30 -6.44
N VAL A 36 9.45 -17.41 -7.66
CA VAL A 36 8.62 -17.42 -8.88
C VAL A 36 7.70 -18.63 -8.92
N GLN A 37 8.20 -19.81 -8.54
CA GLN A 37 7.38 -21.03 -8.45
C GLN A 37 6.30 -20.90 -7.38
N TYR A 38 6.65 -20.34 -6.21
CA TYR A 38 5.68 -20.09 -5.15
C TYR A 38 4.52 -19.23 -5.64
N GLU A 39 4.81 -18.11 -6.30
CA GLU A 39 3.75 -17.20 -6.76
C GLU A 39 2.87 -17.82 -7.85
N ALA A 40 3.46 -18.61 -8.75
CA ALA A 40 2.70 -19.34 -9.77
C ALA A 40 1.77 -20.40 -9.14
N ASP A 41 2.26 -21.17 -8.17
CA ASP A 41 1.51 -22.21 -7.48
C ASP A 41 0.45 -21.62 -6.55
N HIS A 42 0.81 -20.59 -5.78
CA HIS A 42 -0.09 -19.84 -4.91
C HIS A 42 -1.22 -19.19 -5.73
N GLY A 43 -0.91 -18.56 -6.86
CA GLY A 43 -1.91 -18.03 -7.78
C GLY A 43 -2.84 -19.11 -8.36
N SER A 44 -2.29 -20.27 -8.70
CA SER A 44 -3.07 -21.41 -9.20
C SER A 44 -4.01 -21.98 -8.13
N LEU A 45 -3.53 -22.12 -6.89
CA LEU A 45 -4.35 -22.53 -5.75
C LEU A 45 -5.45 -21.52 -5.42
N ASN A 46 -5.17 -20.22 -5.48
CA ASN A 46 -6.18 -19.19 -5.22
C ASN A 46 -7.28 -19.17 -6.29
N ARG A 47 -6.95 -19.41 -7.57
CA ARG A 47 -7.98 -19.54 -8.62
C ARG A 47 -8.79 -20.82 -8.50
N PHE A 48 -8.18 -21.91 -8.03
CA PHE A 48 -8.87 -23.21 -7.88
C PHE A 48 -9.72 -23.27 -6.61
N TYR A 49 -9.14 -22.92 -5.46
CA TYR A 49 -9.80 -22.80 -4.17
C TYR A 49 -10.23 -21.35 -3.92
N PHE A 50 -11.05 -20.78 -4.81
CA PHE A 50 -11.40 -19.36 -4.80
C PHE A 50 -12.38 -18.96 -3.69
N VAL A 51 -12.99 -19.93 -3.00
CA VAL A 51 -13.93 -19.67 -1.90
C VAL A 51 -13.15 -19.20 -0.67
N GLU A 52 -13.05 -17.88 -0.52
CA GLU A 52 -12.39 -17.23 0.61
C GLU A 52 -12.96 -17.69 1.96
N ASN A 53 -12.12 -17.70 2.99
CA ASN A 53 -12.46 -18.15 4.36
C ASN A 53 -12.93 -19.61 4.48
N SER A 54 -12.90 -20.41 3.41
CA SER A 54 -13.25 -21.83 3.49
C SER A 54 -12.14 -22.66 4.14
N PRO A 55 -12.49 -23.67 4.96
CA PRO A 55 -11.50 -24.56 5.56
C PRO A 55 -10.57 -25.23 4.55
N GLU A 56 -11.12 -25.73 3.43
CA GLU A 56 -10.34 -26.43 2.40
C GLU A 56 -9.29 -25.51 1.75
N ARG A 57 -9.67 -24.28 1.39
CA ARG A 57 -8.73 -23.29 0.84
C ARG A 57 -7.59 -23.04 1.81
N ARG A 58 -7.92 -22.72 3.06
CA ARG A 58 -6.95 -22.41 4.11
C ARG A 58 -5.96 -23.54 4.33
N ASP A 59 -6.45 -24.78 4.44
CA ASP A 59 -5.61 -25.94 4.72
C ASP A 59 -4.70 -26.27 3.53
N ARG A 60 -5.17 -26.07 2.29
CA ARG A 60 -4.35 -26.22 1.08
C ARG A 60 -3.27 -25.14 0.96
N LEU A 61 -3.58 -23.89 1.25
CA LEU A 61 -2.61 -22.81 1.29
C LEU A 61 -1.58 -23.04 2.39
N ALA A 62 -1.99 -23.41 3.61
CA ALA A 62 -1.08 -23.69 4.71
C ALA A 62 -0.07 -24.80 4.36
N THR A 63 -0.52 -25.82 3.64
CA THR A 63 0.37 -26.89 3.13
C THR A 63 1.37 -26.33 2.13
N LEU A 64 0.92 -25.58 1.12
CA LEU A 64 1.80 -24.96 0.12
C LEU A 64 2.87 -24.11 0.79
N VAL A 65 2.46 -23.17 1.64
CA VAL A 65 3.36 -22.23 2.33
C VAL A 65 4.37 -22.99 3.19
N THR A 66 3.93 -24.02 3.90
CA THR A 66 4.81 -24.87 4.73
C THR A 66 5.85 -25.61 3.87
N ASP A 67 5.46 -26.13 2.72
CA ASP A 67 6.37 -26.87 1.85
C ASP A 67 7.39 -25.96 1.18
N TYR A 68 6.98 -24.76 0.75
CA TYR A 68 7.91 -23.75 0.23
C TYR A 68 8.84 -23.19 1.32
N LEU A 69 8.37 -23.04 2.55
CA LEU A 69 9.22 -22.65 3.67
C LEU A 69 10.33 -23.69 3.94
N LYS A 70 10.02 -24.99 3.84
CA LYS A 70 11.02 -26.07 3.94
C LYS A 70 12.05 -25.98 2.80
N GLN A 71 11.61 -25.74 1.57
CA GLN A 71 12.51 -25.60 0.41
C GLN A 71 13.47 -24.42 0.60
N VAL A 72 12.97 -23.25 1.00
CA VAL A 72 13.80 -22.08 1.31
C VAL A 72 14.81 -22.42 2.41
N GLN A 73 14.39 -23.12 3.47
CA GLN A 73 15.28 -23.49 4.57
C GLN A 73 16.42 -24.45 4.20
N GLN A 74 16.32 -25.16 3.08
CA GLN A 74 17.38 -26.05 2.57
C GLN A 74 18.50 -25.30 1.83
N LEU A 75 18.31 -24.03 1.47
CA LEU A 75 19.34 -23.22 0.83
C LEU A 75 20.54 -23.02 1.78
N ASN A 76 21.76 -23.12 1.24
CA ASN A 76 22.98 -22.80 1.98
C ASN A 76 23.10 -21.29 2.19
N TYR A 77 22.49 -20.80 3.27
CA TYR A 77 22.42 -19.38 3.59
C TYR A 77 23.80 -18.71 3.66
N GLU A 78 24.81 -19.41 4.19
CA GLU A 78 26.13 -18.81 4.39
C GLU A 78 26.87 -18.55 3.07
N SER A 79 26.58 -19.30 2.01
CA SER A 79 27.13 -19.04 0.68
C SER A 79 26.37 -17.96 -0.10
N LEU A 80 25.22 -17.48 0.38
CA LEU A 80 24.42 -16.50 -0.35
C LEU A 80 25.09 -15.13 -0.35
N PRO A 81 25.17 -14.43 -1.50
CA PRO A 81 25.55 -13.03 -1.54
C PRO A 81 24.48 -12.15 -0.88
N THR A 82 24.84 -10.92 -0.52
CA THR A 82 23.99 -10.01 0.28
C THR A 82 22.58 -9.82 -0.31
N GLY A 83 22.46 -9.62 -1.63
CA GLY A 83 21.16 -9.49 -2.29
C GLY A 83 20.26 -10.72 -2.11
N SER A 84 20.85 -11.90 -2.19
CA SER A 84 20.14 -13.17 -2.03
C SER A 84 19.85 -13.50 -0.57
N ARG A 85 20.69 -13.06 0.37
CA ARG A 85 20.39 -13.09 1.81
C ARG A 85 19.17 -12.24 2.13
N VAL A 86 19.05 -11.06 1.52
CA VAL A 86 17.87 -10.20 1.64
C VAL A 86 16.62 -10.90 1.08
N ASP A 87 16.69 -11.43 -0.14
CA ASP A 87 15.57 -12.16 -0.74
C ASP A 87 15.14 -13.35 0.13
N TYR A 88 16.10 -14.11 0.67
CA TYR A 88 15.86 -15.18 1.62
C TYR A 88 15.09 -14.71 2.86
N ILE A 89 15.58 -13.65 3.51
CA ILE A 89 15.00 -13.12 4.75
C ILE A 89 13.57 -12.64 4.49
N LEU A 90 13.37 -11.86 3.42
CA LEU A 90 12.07 -11.28 3.09
C LEU A 90 11.07 -12.34 2.63
N PHE A 91 11.49 -13.33 1.86
CA PHE A 91 10.61 -14.41 1.44
C PHE A 91 10.23 -15.31 2.62
N LYS A 92 11.19 -15.70 3.47
CA LYS A 92 10.92 -16.41 4.73
C LYS A 92 9.97 -15.61 5.63
N ARG A 93 10.16 -14.30 5.75
CA ARG A 93 9.26 -13.41 6.50
C ARG A 93 7.83 -13.49 5.96
N ASN A 94 7.64 -13.33 4.65
CA ASN A 94 6.32 -13.37 4.00
C ASN A 94 5.62 -14.72 4.23
N LEU A 95 6.33 -15.84 4.01
CA LEU A 95 5.77 -17.19 4.24
C LEU A 95 5.34 -17.38 5.70
N ASN A 96 6.14 -16.91 6.67
CA ASN A 96 5.77 -17.01 8.10
C ASN A 96 4.56 -16.13 8.44
N GLU A 97 4.47 -14.93 7.87
CA GLU A 97 3.32 -14.06 8.07
C GLU A 97 2.04 -14.67 7.47
N GLU A 98 2.14 -15.32 6.31
CA GLU A 98 1.01 -16.01 5.70
C GLU A 98 0.53 -17.19 6.55
N LEU A 99 1.45 -18.02 7.07
CA LEU A 99 1.08 -19.08 8.02
C LEU A 99 0.39 -18.53 9.27
N ARG A 100 0.86 -17.39 9.79
CA ARG A 100 0.23 -16.73 10.95
C ARG A 100 -1.18 -16.26 10.61
N VAL A 101 -1.39 -15.64 9.46
CA VAL A 101 -2.71 -15.17 9.01
C VAL A 101 -3.67 -16.34 8.83
N LEU A 102 -3.21 -17.45 8.24
CA LEU A 102 -4.00 -18.68 8.08
C LEU A 102 -4.34 -19.30 9.44
N ASP A 103 -3.44 -19.28 10.43
CA ASP A 103 -3.70 -19.75 11.79
C ASP A 103 -4.72 -18.86 12.53
N VAL A 104 -4.62 -17.54 12.40
CA VAL A 104 -5.62 -16.59 12.93
C VAL A 104 -6.99 -16.88 12.31
N GLU A 105 -7.05 -17.03 10.97
CA GLU A 105 -8.29 -17.40 10.28
C GLU A 105 -8.87 -18.71 10.83
N LYS A 106 -8.04 -19.74 11.02
CA LYS A 106 -8.47 -21.03 11.58
C LYS A 106 -9.09 -20.87 12.97
N LYS A 107 -8.43 -20.11 13.85
CA LYS A 107 -8.89 -19.86 15.23
C LYS A 107 -10.18 -19.04 15.27
N GLU A 108 -10.31 -18.03 14.43
CA GLU A 108 -11.51 -17.21 14.32
C GLU A 108 -12.68 -18.01 13.73
N TYR A 109 -12.42 -18.80 12.68
CA TYR A 109 -13.44 -19.70 12.09
C TYR A 109 -13.96 -20.70 13.12
N GLY A 110 -13.08 -21.36 13.88
CA GLY A 110 -13.49 -22.32 14.91
C GLY A 110 -14.35 -21.71 16.03
N GLN A 111 -14.14 -20.43 16.36
CA GLN A 111 -15.01 -19.70 17.29
C GLN A 111 -16.40 -19.38 16.71
N LEU A 112 -16.55 -19.48 15.39
CA LEU A 112 -17.78 -19.22 14.66
C LEU A 112 -18.51 -20.50 14.23
N ASP A 113 -17.98 -21.70 14.50
CA ASP A 113 -18.54 -22.98 14.02
C ASP A 113 -20.05 -23.12 14.29
N ALA A 114 -20.50 -22.71 15.49
CA ALA A 114 -21.91 -22.76 15.88
C ALA A 114 -22.84 -21.89 14.99
N TRP A 115 -22.30 -20.85 14.36
CA TRP A 115 -23.01 -19.92 13.48
C TRP A 115 -22.97 -20.34 12.00
N PHE A 116 -22.21 -21.38 11.67
CA PHE A 116 -21.92 -21.81 10.30
C PHE A 116 -22.02 -23.34 10.13
N THR A 117 -22.84 -24.00 10.94
CA THR A 117 -23.03 -25.47 10.90
C THR A 117 -23.57 -25.98 9.57
N PHE A 118 -24.22 -25.12 8.78
CA PHE A 118 -24.82 -25.45 7.48
C PHE A 118 -23.81 -25.41 6.31
N THR A 119 -22.61 -24.88 6.53
CA THR A 119 -21.65 -24.59 5.45
C THR A 119 -21.13 -25.81 4.68
N PRO A 120 -20.96 -27.01 5.26
CA PRO A 120 -20.51 -28.18 4.50
C PRO A 120 -21.37 -28.46 3.27
N GLY A 121 -22.70 -28.30 3.38
CA GLY A 121 -23.61 -28.55 2.26
C GLY A 121 -23.37 -27.64 1.04
N ILE A 122 -22.98 -26.38 1.24
CA ILE A 122 -22.66 -25.45 0.14
C ILE A 122 -21.25 -25.73 -0.41
N TYR A 123 -20.28 -25.96 0.48
CA TYR A 123 -18.90 -26.27 0.07
C TYR A 123 -18.81 -27.57 -0.72
N ASP A 124 -19.56 -28.60 -0.34
CA ASP A 124 -19.57 -29.89 -1.04
C ASP A 124 -20.17 -29.75 -2.45
N MET A 125 -21.23 -28.96 -2.63
CA MET A 125 -21.80 -28.67 -3.95
C MET A 125 -20.80 -27.94 -4.85
N GLU A 126 -20.11 -26.92 -4.32
CA GLU A 126 -19.11 -26.18 -5.10
C GLU A 126 -17.92 -27.08 -5.45
N LYS A 127 -17.41 -27.86 -4.49
CA LYS A 127 -16.35 -28.84 -4.72
C LYS A 127 -16.72 -29.86 -5.80
N PHE A 128 -17.94 -30.38 -5.77
CA PHE A 128 -18.47 -31.28 -6.81
C PHE A 128 -18.51 -30.60 -8.19
N ARG A 129 -18.95 -29.34 -8.22
CA ARG A 129 -19.02 -28.52 -9.44
C ARG A 129 -17.65 -28.25 -10.07
N ARG A 130 -16.56 -28.13 -9.30
CA ARG A 130 -15.22 -27.74 -9.84
C ARG A 130 -14.73 -28.60 -11.02
N ARG A 131 -15.18 -29.85 -11.11
CA ARG A 131 -14.83 -30.78 -12.21
C ARG A 131 -16.03 -31.18 -13.09
N GLY A 132 -17.17 -30.50 -12.94
CA GLY A 132 -18.32 -30.64 -13.85
C GLY A 132 -19.03 -31.99 -13.79
N SER A 133 -19.05 -32.65 -12.63
CA SER A 133 -19.81 -33.90 -12.45
C SER A 133 -21.33 -33.65 -12.54
N GLN A 134 -22.14 -34.67 -12.84
CA GLN A 134 -23.60 -34.51 -12.96
C GLN A 134 -24.26 -34.49 -11.57
N PRO A 135 -25.01 -33.44 -11.18
CA PRO A 135 -25.61 -33.34 -9.85
C PRO A 135 -26.89 -34.17 -9.74
N ASP A 136 -27.18 -34.68 -8.54
CA ASP A 136 -28.55 -35.06 -8.18
C ASP A 136 -29.31 -33.79 -7.81
N ALA A 137 -29.91 -33.16 -8.83
CA ALA A 137 -30.57 -31.86 -8.70
C ALA A 137 -31.75 -31.89 -7.71
N GLN A 138 -32.47 -33.02 -7.62
CA GLN A 138 -33.58 -33.15 -6.69
C GLN A 138 -33.08 -33.19 -5.24
N GLN A 139 -32.04 -33.98 -4.97
CA GLN A 139 -31.42 -34.04 -3.65
C GLN A 139 -30.81 -32.68 -3.26
N TRP A 140 -30.13 -32.01 -4.19
CA TRP A 140 -29.54 -30.69 -3.96
C TRP A 140 -30.60 -29.64 -3.65
N ALA A 141 -31.74 -29.66 -4.34
CA ALA A 141 -32.86 -28.77 -4.03
C ALA A 141 -33.39 -28.99 -2.60
N ALA A 142 -33.56 -30.24 -2.18
CA ALA A 142 -33.97 -30.55 -0.80
C ALA A 142 -32.93 -30.06 0.23
N SER A 143 -31.64 -30.24 -0.06
CA SER A 143 -30.54 -29.79 0.79
C SER A 143 -30.50 -28.26 0.91
N MET A 144 -30.56 -27.52 -0.21
CA MET A 144 -30.56 -26.05 -0.19
C MET A 144 -31.74 -25.48 0.59
N LYS A 145 -32.93 -26.09 0.48
CA LYS A 145 -34.10 -25.71 1.29
C LYS A 145 -33.85 -25.90 2.79
N SER A 146 -33.25 -27.01 3.18
CA SER A 146 -32.89 -27.29 4.58
C SER A 146 -31.85 -26.30 5.12
N ILE A 147 -30.85 -25.96 4.29
CA ILE A 147 -29.82 -24.97 4.61
C ILE A 147 -30.45 -23.59 4.81
N ALA A 148 -31.33 -23.14 3.92
CA ALA A 148 -32.04 -21.86 4.06
C ALA A 148 -32.82 -21.79 5.39
N GLY A 149 -33.57 -22.85 5.72
CA GLY A 149 -34.28 -22.93 7.01
C GLY A 149 -33.35 -22.95 8.24
N SER A 150 -32.11 -23.42 8.10
CA SER A 150 -31.10 -23.38 9.16
C SER A 150 -30.54 -21.97 9.34
N ILE A 151 -30.28 -21.26 8.24
CA ILE A 151 -29.86 -19.85 8.23
C ILE A 151 -30.93 -18.98 8.91
N ASP A 152 -32.21 -19.21 8.63
CA ASP A 152 -33.31 -18.46 9.27
C ASP A 152 -33.33 -18.63 10.80
N LYS A 153 -33.10 -19.86 11.28
CA LYS A 153 -33.02 -20.16 12.73
C LYS A 153 -31.82 -19.49 13.38
N LEU A 154 -30.66 -19.55 12.73
CA LEU A 154 -29.44 -18.92 13.20
C LEU A 154 -29.57 -17.39 13.21
N SER A 155 -30.18 -16.80 12.18
CA SER A 155 -30.43 -15.35 12.08
C SER A 155 -31.22 -14.84 13.30
N LYS A 156 -32.31 -15.51 13.68
CA LYS A 156 -33.11 -15.17 14.87
C LYS A 156 -32.33 -15.26 16.18
N THR A 157 -31.33 -16.14 16.23
CA THR A 157 -30.46 -16.29 17.40
C THR A 157 -29.40 -15.18 17.42
N LEU A 158 -28.80 -14.90 16.26
CA LEU A 158 -27.78 -13.86 16.07
C LEU A 158 -28.33 -12.47 16.36
N GLU A 159 -29.58 -12.18 15.98
CA GLU A 159 -30.27 -10.92 16.29
C GLU A 159 -30.19 -10.55 17.77
N LYS A 160 -30.23 -11.55 18.67
CA LYS A 160 -30.20 -11.35 20.12
C LYS A 160 -28.80 -11.34 20.72
N ASP A 161 -27.79 -11.81 19.99
CA ASP A 161 -26.42 -11.88 20.50
C ASP A 161 -25.74 -10.49 20.47
N THR A 162 -25.08 -10.13 21.57
CA THR A 162 -24.28 -8.89 21.69
C THR A 162 -22.85 -9.17 22.15
N THR A 163 -22.42 -10.42 22.11
CA THR A 163 -21.17 -10.89 22.72
C THR A 163 -20.04 -11.06 21.71
N ILE A 164 -20.37 -11.21 20.43
CA ILE A 164 -19.38 -11.47 19.37
C ILE A 164 -18.52 -10.23 19.12
N THR A 165 -17.20 -10.43 19.13
CA THR A 165 -16.22 -9.36 18.91
C THR A 165 -16.17 -8.91 17.45
N ILE A 166 -15.70 -7.69 17.19
CA ILE A 166 -15.63 -7.13 15.83
C ILE A 166 -14.79 -7.97 14.87
N ASN A 167 -13.70 -8.59 15.33
CA ASN A 167 -12.85 -9.45 14.50
C ASN A 167 -13.62 -10.69 14.03
N LEU A 168 -14.36 -11.33 14.94
CA LEU A 168 -15.23 -12.45 14.60
C LEU A 168 -16.39 -12.05 13.70
N ILE A 169 -16.99 -10.87 13.89
CA ILE A 169 -18.02 -10.33 12.99
C ILE A 169 -17.46 -10.16 11.57
N ARG A 170 -16.27 -9.57 11.42
CA ARG A 170 -15.62 -9.39 10.11
C ARG A 170 -15.30 -10.74 9.46
N ARG A 171 -14.82 -11.72 10.23
CA ARG A 171 -14.60 -13.08 9.75
C ARG A 171 -15.91 -13.72 9.26
N ALA A 172 -16.98 -13.60 10.04
CA ALA A 172 -18.31 -14.10 9.67
C ALA A 172 -18.82 -13.48 8.35
N GLN A 173 -18.67 -12.17 8.16
CA GLN A 173 -18.99 -11.51 6.89
C GLN A 173 -18.18 -12.08 5.72
N GLY A 174 -16.89 -12.36 5.92
CA GLY A 174 -16.03 -13.02 4.93
C GLY A 174 -16.51 -14.42 4.56
N ILE A 175 -16.89 -15.23 5.56
CA ILE A 175 -17.45 -16.57 5.36
C ILE A 175 -18.75 -16.51 4.54
N VAL A 176 -19.68 -15.62 4.88
CA VAL A 176 -20.95 -15.46 4.12
C VAL A 176 -20.68 -15.08 2.67
N ARG A 177 -19.79 -14.11 2.41
CA ARG A 177 -19.41 -13.74 1.03
C ARG A 177 -18.81 -14.91 0.26
N GLY A 178 -17.93 -15.70 0.89
CA GLY A 178 -17.38 -16.92 0.31
C GLY A 178 -18.47 -17.93 -0.06
N LEU A 179 -19.44 -18.16 0.83
CA LEU A 179 -20.57 -19.07 0.58
C LEU A 179 -21.46 -18.60 -0.57
N GLN A 180 -21.75 -17.30 -0.67
CA GLN A 180 -22.50 -16.74 -1.79
C GLN A 180 -21.74 -16.92 -3.12
N ALA A 181 -20.42 -16.69 -3.11
CA ALA A 181 -19.59 -16.91 -4.30
C ALA A 181 -19.58 -18.40 -4.71
N ALA A 182 -19.51 -19.31 -3.73
CA ALA A 182 -19.59 -20.76 -3.97
C ALA A 182 -20.93 -21.16 -4.58
N LEU A 183 -22.04 -20.70 -3.98
CA LEU A 183 -23.40 -20.98 -4.45
C LEU A 183 -23.64 -20.42 -5.86
N LYS A 184 -23.20 -19.20 -6.12
CA LYS A 184 -23.25 -18.57 -7.44
C LYS A 184 -22.46 -19.37 -8.48
N SER A 185 -21.26 -19.82 -8.13
CA SER A 185 -20.41 -20.63 -9.00
C SER A 185 -21.05 -21.96 -9.40
N VAL A 186 -21.78 -22.59 -8.48
CA VAL A 186 -22.58 -23.79 -8.76
C VAL A 186 -23.71 -23.46 -9.76
N ASN A 187 -24.47 -22.42 -9.48
CA ASN A 187 -25.62 -22.05 -10.29
C ASN A 187 -25.23 -21.62 -11.70
N GLU A 188 -24.22 -20.77 -11.85
CA GLU A 188 -23.75 -20.31 -13.16
C GLU A 188 -23.20 -21.45 -14.03
N PHE A 189 -22.71 -22.53 -13.43
CA PHE A 189 -22.21 -23.68 -14.17
C PHE A 189 -23.32 -24.58 -14.72
N TYR A 190 -24.37 -24.86 -13.92
CA TYR A 190 -25.41 -25.82 -14.31
C TYR A 190 -26.70 -25.18 -14.84
N ALA A 191 -27.07 -23.98 -14.40
CA ALA A 191 -28.35 -23.36 -14.78
C ALA A 191 -28.40 -23.07 -16.29
N GLY A 192 -29.46 -23.56 -16.95
CA GLY A 192 -29.63 -23.44 -18.40
C GLY A 192 -28.80 -24.43 -19.23
N TYR A 193 -27.90 -25.19 -18.60
CA TYR A 193 -27.10 -26.24 -19.25
C TYR A 193 -27.56 -27.65 -18.86
N ASP A 194 -27.63 -27.94 -17.56
CA ASP A 194 -28.11 -29.24 -17.06
C ASP A 194 -29.65 -29.22 -16.91
N PRO A 195 -30.40 -30.10 -17.60
CA PRO A 195 -31.86 -30.08 -17.56
C PRO A 195 -32.45 -30.38 -16.17
N GLY A 196 -31.82 -31.28 -15.41
CA GLY A 196 -32.28 -31.64 -14.07
C GLY A 196 -32.09 -30.47 -13.10
N TYR A 197 -30.92 -29.85 -13.11
CA TYR A 197 -30.64 -28.65 -12.33
C TYR A 197 -31.62 -27.53 -12.71
N THR A 198 -31.79 -27.26 -14.01
CA THR A 198 -32.66 -26.18 -14.51
C THR A 198 -34.12 -26.38 -14.11
N TRP A 199 -34.57 -27.63 -13.96
CA TRP A 199 -35.90 -27.95 -13.46
C TRP A 199 -36.02 -27.73 -11.94
N TRP A 200 -35.08 -28.26 -11.14
CA TRP A 200 -35.23 -28.35 -9.66
C TRP A 200 -34.75 -27.11 -8.89
N MET A 201 -33.83 -26.35 -9.47
CA MET A 201 -33.00 -25.42 -8.71
C MET A 201 -33.40 -23.93 -8.74
N PRO A 202 -34.02 -23.34 -9.78
CA PRO A 202 -34.16 -21.89 -9.88
C PRO A 202 -34.73 -21.20 -8.63
N ASP A 203 -35.88 -21.67 -8.13
CA ASP A 203 -36.52 -21.10 -6.95
C ASP A 203 -35.75 -21.39 -5.67
N THR A 204 -35.22 -22.61 -5.54
CA THR A 204 -34.48 -23.05 -4.35
C THR A 204 -33.15 -22.29 -4.20
N PHE A 205 -32.41 -22.14 -5.30
CA PHE A 205 -31.20 -21.32 -5.36
C PHE A 205 -31.50 -19.88 -4.96
N LYS A 206 -32.52 -19.26 -5.58
CA LYS A 206 -32.90 -17.87 -5.29
C LYS A 206 -33.25 -17.68 -3.81
N HIS A 207 -33.95 -18.64 -3.21
CA HIS A 207 -34.32 -18.59 -1.80
C HIS A 207 -33.09 -18.69 -0.89
N LEU A 208 -32.18 -19.65 -1.14
CA LEU A 208 -30.96 -19.79 -0.35
C LEU A 208 -30.02 -18.60 -0.50
N ASP A 209 -29.84 -18.08 -1.73
CA ASP A 209 -29.02 -16.90 -1.98
C ASP A 209 -29.56 -15.67 -1.23
N SER A 210 -30.89 -15.48 -1.26
CA SER A 210 -31.55 -14.41 -0.50
C SER A 210 -31.38 -14.59 1.02
N ALA A 211 -31.42 -15.82 1.53
CA ALA A 211 -31.20 -16.11 2.95
C ALA A 211 -29.75 -15.80 3.37
N LEU A 212 -28.76 -16.16 2.55
CA LEU A 212 -27.35 -15.80 2.78
C LEU A 212 -27.14 -14.29 2.72
N GLU A 213 -27.78 -13.60 1.77
CA GLU A 213 -27.71 -12.13 1.66
C GLU A 213 -28.26 -11.46 2.93
N ALA A 214 -29.43 -11.91 3.41
CA ALA A 214 -30.02 -11.42 4.65
C ALA A 214 -29.13 -11.69 5.87
N TYR A 215 -28.55 -12.89 5.95
CA TYR A 215 -27.63 -13.25 7.03
C TYR A 215 -26.35 -12.40 7.01
N GLY A 216 -25.79 -12.15 5.82
CA GLY A 216 -24.66 -11.24 5.64
C GLY A 216 -24.97 -9.80 6.05
N LYS A 217 -26.17 -9.29 5.70
CA LYS A 217 -26.65 -7.97 6.15
C LYS A 217 -26.79 -7.91 7.67
N LEU A 218 -27.26 -8.97 8.32
CA LEU A 218 -27.35 -9.03 9.77
C LEU A 218 -25.95 -8.96 10.42
N TRP A 219 -24.97 -9.71 9.93
CA TRP A 219 -23.58 -9.57 10.39
C TRP A 219 -23.00 -8.17 10.14
N GLN A 220 -23.36 -7.51 9.04
CA GLN A 220 -22.98 -6.12 8.78
C GLN A 220 -23.58 -5.16 9.81
N GLN A 221 -24.86 -5.32 10.14
CA GLN A 221 -25.53 -4.53 11.17
C GLN A 221 -24.90 -4.75 12.55
N LYS A 222 -24.58 -6.01 12.91
CA LYS A 222 -23.85 -6.33 14.14
C LYS A 222 -22.50 -5.62 14.20
N GLY A 223 -21.78 -5.56 13.08
CA GLY A 223 -20.53 -4.81 12.97
C GLY A 223 -20.72 -3.31 13.24
N LYS A 224 -21.79 -2.69 12.71
CA LYS A 224 -22.10 -1.27 12.97
C LYS A 224 -22.47 -1.00 14.43
N ALA A 225 -23.03 -1.99 15.13
CA ALA A 225 -23.45 -1.88 16.52
C ALA A 225 -22.39 -2.34 17.53
N ALA A 226 -21.28 -2.93 17.07
CA ALA A 226 -20.24 -3.49 17.94
C ALA A 226 -19.52 -2.39 18.75
N PRO A 227 -19.20 -2.62 20.03
CA PRO A 227 -18.37 -1.71 20.81
C PRO A 227 -17.00 -1.57 20.15
N GLY A 228 -16.60 -0.35 19.76
CA GLY A 228 -15.33 -0.13 19.05
C GLY A 228 -15.21 1.16 18.26
N GLY A 229 -16.31 1.88 18.06
CA GLY A 229 -16.30 3.28 17.65
C GLY A 229 -17.70 3.86 17.74
N LYS A 230 -18.03 4.53 18.85
CA LYS A 230 -19.17 5.44 18.80
C LYS A 230 -18.77 6.57 17.87
N ASP A 231 -19.64 6.90 16.93
CA ASP A 231 -19.51 8.13 16.16
C ASP A 231 -19.38 9.28 17.15
N ASP A 232 -18.26 10.00 17.06
CA ASP A 232 -17.96 11.15 17.91
C ASP A 232 -18.57 12.46 17.36
N GLY A 233 -19.42 12.35 16.33
CA GLY A 233 -20.03 13.45 15.61
C GLY A 233 -19.41 13.70 14.23
N SER A 234 -18.29 13.03 13.91
CA SER A 234 -17.61 13.12 12.61
C SER A 234 -18.22 12.25 11.51
N GLY A 235 -19.10 11.30 11.86
CA GLY A 235 -19.59 10.27 10.95
C GLY A 235 -18.54 9.25 10.55
N ILE A 236 -17.41 9.16 11.27
CA ILE A 236 -16.30 8.22 11.00
C ILE A 236 -16.21 7.20 12.13
N VAL A 237 -16.51 5.94 11.80
CA VAL A 237 -16.42 4.81 12.74
C VAL A 237 -15.33 3.85 12.27
N GLY A 238 -14.14 3.99 12.83
CA GLY A 238 -13.03 3.06 12.63
C GLY A 238 -12.79 2.19 13.86
N TYR A 239 -11.76 1.33 13.80
CA TYR A 239 -11.39 0.44 14.90
C TYR A 239 -9.87 0.55 15.15
N PRO A 240 -9.44 1.16 16.26
CA PRO A 240 -8.04 1.17 16.67
C PRO A 240 -7.50 -0.27 16.74
N ILE A 241 -6.25 -0.48 16.30
CA ILE A 241 -5.67 -1.82 16.24
C ILE A 241 -4.78 -2.15 17.45
N GLY A 242 -4.50 -1.16 18.30
CA GLY A 242 -3.69 -1.32 19.50
C GLY A 242 -2.19 -1.29 19.24
N LYS A 243 -1.44 -1.13 20.33
CA LYS A 243 0.02 -0.94 20.30
C LYS A 243 0.75 -2.19 19.85
N GLU A 244 0.31 -3.36 20.30
CA GLU A 244 0.94 -4.65 20.04
C GLU A 244 0.96 -4.97 18.54
N GLU A 245 -0.17 -4.77 17.86
CA GLU A 245 -0.25 -5.01 16.42
C GLU A 245 0.56 -3.97 15.62
N ILE A 246 0.57 -2.70 16.04
CA ILE A 246 1.46 -1.70 15.40
C ILE A 246 2.92 -2.12 15.51
N ILE A 247 3.38 -2.53 16.70
CA ILE A 247 4.76 -2.98 16.91
C ILE A 247 5.08 -4.19 16.01
N ARG A 248 4.16 -5.15 15.92
CA ARG A 248 4.34 -6.32 15.06
C ARG A 248 4.48 -5.92 13.59
N GLN A 249 3.62 -5.02 13.09
CA GLN A 249 3.70 -4.57 11.71
C GLN A 249 4.99 -3.76 11.45
N LEU A 250 5.43 -2.92 12.40
CA LEU A 250 6.72 -2.21 12.30
C LEU A 250 7.91 -3.18 12.20
N GLN A 251 7.87 -4.31 12.90
CA GLN A 251 8.89 -5.35 12.79
C GLN A 251 8.91 -6.00 11.41
N GLN A 252 7.74 -6.22 10.77
CA GLN A 252 7.67 -6.72 9.40
C GLN A 252 8.32 -5.76 8.41
N GLU A 253 8.24 -4.45 8.67
CA GLU A 253 8.85 -3.39 7.85
C GLU A 253 10.30 -3.04 8.25
N PHE A 254 10.90 -3.79 9.18
CA PHE A 254 12.26 -3.53 9.67
C PHE A 254 12.43 -2.09 10.22
N ILE A 255 11.41 -1.58 10.92
CA ILE A 255 11.43 -0.25 11.57
C ILE A 255 11.69 -0.42 13.07
N PRO A 256 12.91 -0.12 13.57
CA PRO A 256 13.29 -0.35 14.96
C PRO A 256 12.91 0.83 15.87
N TYR A 257 11.66 1.27 15.78
CA TYR A 257 11.10 2.36 16.58
C TYR A 257 9.77 1.94 17.19
N THR A 258 9.49 2.46 18.37
CA THR A 258 8.17 2.37 19.00
C THR A 258 7.21 3.38 18.37
N PRO A 259 5.87 3.18 18.46
CA PRO A 259 4.89 4.16 18.00
C PRO A 259 5.11 5.55 18.62
N GLU A 260 5.46 5.62 19.90
CA GLU A 260 5.72 6.88 20.58
C GLU A 260 6.94 7.61 20.02
N GLU A 261 8.04 6.90 19.74
CA GLU A 261 9.22 7.49 19.12
C GLU A 261 8.93 8.02 17.71
N LEU A 262 8.06 7.35 16.95
CA LEU A 262 7.63 7.81 15.62
C LEU A 262 6.78 9.08 15.71
N VAL A 263 5.91 9.20 16.72
CA VAL A 263 5.19 10.45 17.02
C VAL A 263 6.16 11.56 17.39
N ASP A 264 7.19 11.28 18.20
CA ASP A 264 8.21 12.26 18.55
C ASP A 264 9.04 12.74 17.35
N ILE A 265 9.37 11.83 16.43
CA ILE A 265 10.03 12.17 15.15
C ILE A 265 9.12 13.08 14.33
N ALA A 266 7.85 12.71 14.18
CA ALA A 266 6.89 13.51 13.41
C ALA A 266 6.69 14.91 13.98
N ASN A 267 6.62 15.05 15.31
CA ASN A 267 6.52 16.35 15.97
C ASN A 267 7.76 17.22 15.75
N LYS A 268 8.97 16.64 15.70
CA LYS A 268 10.20 17.39 15.39
C LYS A 268 10.23 17.88 13.96
N GLU A 269 9.89 17.01 13.00
CA GLU A 269 9.75 17.40 11.59
C GLU A 269 8.67 18.48 11.42
N PHE A 270 7.54 18.35 12.12
CA PHE A 270 6.47 19.35 12.12
C PHE A 270 6.96 20.71 12.66
N ALA A 271 7.70 20.72 13.77
CA ALA A 271 8.24 21.95 14.35
C ALA A 271 9.25 22.64 13.43
N TRP A 272 10.06 21.87 12.69
CA TRP A 272 10.91 22.42 11.64
C TRP A 272 10.08 23.05 10.51
N CYS A 273 8.99 22.40 10.07
CA CYS A 273 8.09 22.99 9.08
C CYS A 273 7.42 24.28 9.58
N ASP A 274 6.98 24.32 10.84
CA ASP A 274 6.42 25.53 11.45
C ASP A 274 7.42 26.70 11.36
N ALA A 275 8.70 26.45 11.67
CA ALA A 275 9.75 27.47 11.60
C ALA A 275 10.01 27.96 10.17
N GLU A 276 10.07 27.06 9.18
CA GLU A 276 10.27 27.42 7.77
C GLU A 276 9.04 28.12 7.17
N MET A 277 7.83 27.74 7.59
CA MET A 277 6.59 28.37 7.17
C MET A 277 6.53 29.83 7.64
N LEU A 278 6.97 30.11 8.87
CA LEU A 278 7.08 31.47 9.38
C LEU A 278 8.08 32.32 8.58
N LYS A 279 9.22 31.74 8.15
CA LYS A 279 10.19 32.45 7.30
C LYS A 279 9.55 32.81 5.95
N ALA A 280 8.90 31.86 5.29
CA ALA A 280 8.20 32.11 4.02
C ALA A 280 7.09 33.17 4.18
N SER A 281 6.31 33.10 5.26
CA SER A 281 5.27 34.07 5.59
C SER A 281 5.83 35.49 5.79
N GLN A 282 6.97 35.63 6.48
CA GLN A 282 7.66 36.91 6.66
C GLN A 282 8.13 37.49 5.33
N GLU A 283 8.76 36.69 4.48
CA GLU A 283 9.22 37.11 3.15
C GLU A 283 8.07 37.50 2.22
N MET A 284 6.87 36.93 2.42
CA MET A 284 5.64 37.31 1.70
C MET A 284 4.97 38.57 2.26
N GLY A 285 5.48 39.15 3.36
CA GLY A 285 4.92 40.35 3.99
C GLY A 285 3.78 40.09 4.99
N PHE A 286 3.55 38.84 5.40
CA PHE A 286 2.51 38.48 6.37
C PHE A 286 3.01 38.35 7.82
N GLY A 287 4.30 38.57 8.06
CA GLY A 287 4.89 38.51 9.40
C GLY A 287 4.76 37.11 9.99
N LYS A 288 4.13 36.99 11.17
CA LYS A 288 3.88 35.68 11.83
C LYS A 288 2.54 35.04 11.42
N ASP A 289 1.75 35.70 10.58
CA ASP A 289 0.44 35.22 10.14
C ASP A 289 0.58 34.26 8.96
N TRP A 290 1.09 33.06 9.25
CA TRP A 290 1.31 32.03 8.24
C TRP A 290 0.00 31.55 7.60
N LYS A 291 -1.13 31.64 8.31
CA LYS A 291 -2.44 31.30 7.75
C LYS A 291 -2.83 32.26 6.62
N LYS A 292 -2.58 33.57 6.75
CA LYS A 292 -2.78 34.51 5.62
C LYS A 292 -1.84 34.23 4.45
N ALA A 293 -0.58 33.85 4.71
CA ALA A 293 0.34 33.45 3.65
C ALA A 293 -0.16 32.20 2.90
N LEU A 294 -0.62 31.18 3.63
CA LEU A 294 -1.21 29.98 3.06
C LEU A 294 -2.47 30.30 2.25
N GLU A 295 -3.36 31.15 2.77
CA GLU A 295 -4.58 31.56 2.04
C GLU A 295 -4.27 32.35 0.76
N LYS A 296 -3.20 33.18 0.74
CA LYS A 296 -2.73 33.79 -0.50
C LYS A 296 -2.36 32.72 -1.52
N VAL A 297 -1.59 31.70 -1.13
CA VAL A 297 -1.15 30.61 -2.01
C VAL A 297 -2.33 29.77 -2.51
N LYS A 298 -3.29 29.43 -1.66
CA LYS A 298 -4.50 28.70 -2.09
C LYS A 298 -5.29 29.46 -3.16
N ASN A 299 -5.26 30.79 -3.16
CA ASN A 299 -5.94 31.63 -4.14
C ASN A 299 -5.16 31.87 -5.44
N THR A 300 -3.98 31.24 -5.63
CA THR A 300 -3.22 31.33 -6.90
C THR A 300 -3.57 30.22 -7.90
N TYR A 301 -4.76 29.63 -7.78
CA TYR A 301 -5.23 28.61 -8.72
C TYR A 301 -5.34 29.17 -10.14
N VAL A 302 -5.29 28.28 -11.14
CA VAL A 302 -5.46 28.66 -12.55
C VAL A 302 -6.93 28.63 -12.95
N ALA A 303 -7.29 29.14 -14.12
CA ALA A 303 -8.68 29.05 -14.61
C ALA A 303 -9.06 27.59 -14.97
N PRO A 304 -10.35 27.23 -14.96
CA PRO A 304 -10.81 25.94 -15.47
C PRO A 304 -10.27 25.65 -16.88
N GLY A 305 -9.80 24.42 -17.10
CA GLY A 305 -9.16 24.00 -18.36
C GLY A 305 -7.67 24.34 -18.48
N LYS A 306 -7.08 25.12 -17.55
CA LYS A 306 -5.66 25.50 -17.59
C LYS A 306 -4.71 24.65 -16.74
N GLN A 307 -5.26 23.74 -15.93
CA GLN A 307 -4.45 22.89 -15.04
C GLN A 307 -3.47 21.97 -15.79
N PRO A 308 -3.82 21.31 -16.91
CA PRO A 308 -2.86 20.48 -17.63
C PRO A 308 -1.64 21.26 -18.15
N GLU A 309 -1.85 22.47 -18.66
CA GLU A 309 -0.77 23.36 -19.12
C GLU A 309 0.16 23.75 -17.96
N ALA A 310 -0.41 24.06 -16.79
CA ALA A 310 0.35 24.39 -15.59
C ALA A 310 1.20 23.21 -15.09
N ILE A 311 0.62 21.99 -15.10
CA ILE A 311 1.34 20.76 -14.73
C ILE A 311 2.49 20.48 -15.70
N MET A 312 2.27 20.60 -17.01
CA MET A 312 3.34 20.42 -18.01
C MET A 312 4.50 21.38 -17.79
N LYS A 313 4.21 22.64 -17.45
CA LYS A 313 5.25 23.62 -17.10
C LYS A 313 6.08 23.17 -15.89
N ILE A 314 5.40 22.77 -14.81
CA ILE A 314 6.05 22.27 -13.59
C ILE A 314 6.92 21.03 -13.88
N TYR A 315 6.39 20.10 -14.68
CA TYR A 315 7.13 18.90 -15.10
C TYR A 315 8.41 19.27 -15.86
N ASN A 316 8.33 20.17 -16.85
CA ASN A 316 9.49 20.58 -17.63
C ASN A 316 10.57 21.26 -16.76
N GLU A 317 10.16 22.09 -15.80
CA GLU A 317 11.06 22.70 -14.82
C GLU A 317 11.75 21.65 -13.94
N SER A 318 10.99 20.65 -13.47
CA SER A 318 11.50 19.51 -12.70
C SER A 318 12.55 18.72 -13.50
N ILE A 319 12.24 18.31 -14.72
CA ILE A 319 13.16 17.54 -15.58
C ILE A 319 14.43 18.35 -15.88
N ALA A 320 14.29 19.63 -16.21
CA ALA A 320 15.43 20.51 -16.46
C ALA A 320 16.33 20.60 -15.22
N PHE A 321 15.74 20.71 -14.02
CA PHE A 321 16.47 20.75 -12.76
C PHE A 321 17.21 19.43 -12.48
N LEU A 322 16.54 18.28 -12.64
CA LEU A 322 17.13 16.95 -12.44
C LEU A 322 18.34 16.73 -13.36
N LYS A 323 18.20 17.06 -14.65
CA LYS A 323 19.25 16.93 -15.67
C LYS A 323 20.41 17.88 -15.40
N LYS A 324 20.14 19.16 -15.13
CA LYS A 324 21.16 20.18 -14.85
C LYS A 324 22.07 19.78 -13.67
N ASN A 325 21.48 19.19 -12.64
CA ASN A 325 22.19 18.84 -11.41
C ASN A 325 22.74 17.39 -11.41
N ASN A 326 22.61 16.64 -12.50
CA ASN A 326 23.03 15.24 -12.62
C ASN A 326 22.54 14.37 -11.45
N LEU A 327 21.25 14.48 -11.11
CA LEU A 327 20.74 13.82 -9.92
C LEU A 327 20.49 12.33 -10.14
N LEU A 328 20.10 11.90 -11.34
CA LEU A 328 19.79 10.50 -11.64
C LEU A 328 19.83 10.24 -13.15
N THR A 329 19.90 8.97 -13.54
CA THR A 329 19.68 8.57 -14.94
C THR A 329 18.17 8.54 -15.22
N ILE A 330 17.73 9.27 -16.24
CA ILE A 330 16.34 9.24 -16.72
C ILE A 330 16.31 8.41 -18.02
N PRO A 331 15.73 7.20 -18.02
CA PRO A 331 15.55 6.43 -19.24
C PRO A 331 14.68 7.20 -20.25
N PRO A 332 15.06 7.30 -21.54
CA PRO A 332 14.26 8.04 -22.53
C PRO A 332 12.80 7.58 -22.61
N MET A 333 12.58 6.26 -22.51
CA MET A 333 11.22 5.69 -22.48
C MET A 333 10.43 6.12 -21.25
N ALA A 334 11.05 6.20 -20.07
CA ALA A 334 10.36 6.71 -18.89
C ALA A 334 9.97 8.18 -19.08
N GLU A 335 10.83 8.99 -19.69
CA GLU A 335 10.53 10.41 -19.97
C GLU A 335 9.37 10.57 -20.98
N GLU A 336 9.23 9.63 -21.92
CA GLU A 336 8.24 9.66 -23.00
C GLU A 336 6.87 9.09 -22.61
N THR A 337 6.80 7.97 -21.87
CA THR A 337 5.60 7.12 -21.80
C THR A 337 4.65 7.41 -20.64
N TRP A 338 4.58 8.64 -20.13
CA TRP A 338 3.55 9.04 -19.17
C TRP A 338 2.48 9.90 -19.83
N ARG A 339 1.28 9.92 -19.25
CA ARG A 339 0.12 10.66 -19.79
C ARG A 339 -0.72 11.30 -18.69
N MET A 340 -1.59 12.24 -19.06
CA MET A 340 -2.54 12.87 -18.15
C MET A 340 -3.96 12.35 -18.40
N ILE A 341 -4.72 12.19 -17.33
CA ILE A 341 -6.19 12.07 -17.38
C ILE A 341 -6.83 13.05 -16.40
N MET A 342 -8.11 13.37 -16.61
CA MET A 342 -8.90 14.10 -15.62
C MET A 342 -9.61 13.12 -14.68
N MET A 343 -9.51 13.33 -13.38
CA MET A 343 -10.18 12.51 -12.37
C MET A 343 -11.68 12.79 -12.35
N THR A 344 -12.51 11.74 -12.31
CA THR A 344 -13.97 11.90 -12.21
C THR A 344 -14.37 12.56 -10.87
N PRO A 345 -15.49 13.29 -10.82
CA PRO A 345 -15.97 13.91 -9.56
C PRO A 345 -16.09 12.91 -8.41
N GLN A 346 -16.62 11.72 -8.69
CA GLN A 346 -16.78 10.67 -7.68
C GLN A 346 -15.42 10.21 -7.12
N ARG A 347 -14.38 10.16 -7.96
CA ARG A 347 -13.02 9.84 -7.50
C ARG A 347 -12.40 11.01 -6.73
N GLN A 348 -12.70 12.26 -7.08
CA GLN A 348 -12.20 13.44 -6.35
C GLN A 348 -12.73 13.51 -4.91
N LEU A 349 -13.94 12.98 -4.64
CA LEU A 349 -14.48 12.89 -3.28
C LEU A 349 -13.65 12.02 -2.33
N VAL A 350 -12.90 11.05 -2.87
CA VAL A 350 -12.06 10.12 -2.08
C VAL A 350 -10.56 10.38 -2.26
N ASN A 351 -10.17 10.99 -3.38
CA ASN A 351 -8.80 11.40 -3.69
C ASN A 351 -8.82 12.87 -4.15
N PRO A 352 -8.82 13.84 -3.23
CA PRO A 352 -8.98 15.26 -3.58
C PRO A 352 -7.77 15.86 -4.30
N PHE A 353 -6.68 15.11 -4.42
CA PHE A 353 -5.39 15.54 -4.99
C PHE A 353 -4.95 14.64 -6.13
N PHE A 354 -3.86 15.00 -6.80
CA PHE A 354 -3.30 14.20 -7.88
C PHE A 354 -2.89 12.81 -7.41
N THR A 355 -3.05 11.84 -8.30
CA THR A 355 -2.45 10.51 -8.18
C THR A 355 -1.70 10.23 -9.47
N GLY A 356 -0.61 9.48 -9.42
CA GLY A 356 0.25 9.26 -10.57
C GLY A 356 0.97 7.91 -10.57
N GLY A 357 2.15 7.90 -11.18
CA GLY A 357 2.71 6.74 -11.87
C GLY A 357 2.72 6.98 -13.38
N GLU A 358 2.47 5.93 -14.17
CA GLU A 358 2.40 6.02 -15.64
C GLU A 358 1.28 6.97 -16.14
N GLU A 359 0.24 7.15 -15.33
CA GLU A 359 -0.89 8.02 -15.62
C GLU A 359 -1.11 9.02 -14.49
N LEU A 360 -0.84 10.29 -14.77
CA LEU A 360 -1.13 11.39 -13.85
C LEU A 360 -2.61 11.75 -13.92
N SER A 361 -3.37 11.34 -12.90
CA SER A 361 -4.78 11.69 -12.72
C SER A 361 -4.92 13.05 -12.03
N ILE A 362 -5.41 14.03 -12.78
CA ILE A 362 -5.56 15.42 -12.32
C ILE A 362 -6.91 15.58 -11.60
N SER A 363 -6.85 15.91 -10.31
CA SER A 363 -7.98 16.38 -9.51
C SER A 363 -8.19 17.88 -9.76
N TYR A 364 -9.23 18.23 -10.53
CA TYR A 364 -9.60 19.61 -10.88
C TYR A 364 -11.08 19.67 -11.29
N PRO A 365 -11.77 20.83 -11.22
CA PRO A 365 -13.19 20.96 -11.53
C PRO A 365 -13.64 20.31 -12.85
N THR A 366 -14.79 19.64 -12.77
CA THR A 366 -15.58 19.23 -13.94
C THR A 366 -16.93 19.97 -13.95
N ASN A 367 -17.66 19.87 -15.07
CA ASN A 367 -18.95 20.53 -15.25
C ASN A 367 -20.06 20.01 -14.32
N THR A 368 -19.92 18.81 -13.76
CA THR A 368 -20.94 18.17 -12.91
C THR A 368 -20.69 18.34 -11.40
N MET A 369 -19.63 19.07 -11.02
CA MET A 369 -19.37 19.40 -9.62
C MET A 369 -20.19 20.61 -9.17
N GLU A 370 -20.57 20.63 -7.90
CA GLU A 370 -21.19 21.80 -7.26
C GLU A 370 -20.17 22.95 -7.15
N GLU A 371 -20.66 24.19 -7.08
CA GLU A 371 -19.78 25.37 -7.17
C GLU A 371 -18.72 25.41 -6.05
N ASP A 372 -19.12 25.12 -4.81
CA ASP A 372 -18.20 25.07 -3.68
C ASP A 372 -17.13 23.98 -3.86
N ASP A 373 -17.51 22.81 -4.38
CA ASP A 373 -16.57 21.70 -4.66
C ASP A 373 -15.58 22.09 -5.76
N LYS A 374 -16.03 22.82 -6.78
CA LYS A 374 -15.14 23.35 -7.82
C LYS A 374 -14.10 24.27 -7.21
N MET A 375 -14.54 25.22 -6.39
CA MET A 375 -13.65 26.19 -5.74
C MET A 375 -12.65 25.51 -4.80
N MET A 376 -13.08 24.52 -4.02
CA MET A 376 -12.20 23.73 -3.15
C MET A 376 -11.16 22.94 -3.96
N SER A 377 -11.57 22.29 -5.05
CA SER A 377 -10.68 21.53 -5.93
C SER A 377 -9.60 22.42 -6.56
N MET A 378 -9.98 23.63 -7.02
CA MET A 378 -9.02 24.61 -7.56
C MET A 378 -8.01 25.07 -6.51
N ARG A 379 -8.49 25.45 -5.32
CA ARG A 379 -7.65 25.93 -4.21
C ARG A 379 -6.67 24.86 -3.72
N GLY A 380 -7.13 23.61 -3.59
CA GLY A 380 -6.34 22.47 -3.15
C GLY A 380 -5.30 21.98 -4.17
N ASN A 381 -5.47 22.32 -5.46
CA ASN A 381 -4.60 21.88 -6.56
C ASN A 381 -3.95 23.07 -7.30
N ASN A 382 -3.69 24.17 -6.60
CA ASN A 382 -2.98 25.33 -7.15
C ASN A 382 -1.54 24.98 -7.60
N PRO A 383 -0.90 25.78 -8.47
CA PRO A 383 0.43 25.49 -9.02
C PRO A 383 1.53 25.31 -7.97
N HIS A 384 1.51 26.04 -6.86
CA HIS A 384 2.54 25.94 -5.82
C HIS A 384 2.41 24.65 -5.02
N PHE A 385 1.19 24.19 -4.73
CA PHE A 385 0.94 22.87 -4.14
C PHE A 385 1.30 21.78 -5.15
N SER A 386 0.95 22.00 -6.42
CA SER A 386 1.23 21.08 -7.52
C SER A 386 2.72 20.89 -7.78
N ARG A 387 3.56 21.88 -7.45
CA ARG A 387 5.01 21.80 -7.68
C ARG A 387 5.66 20.62 -6.94
N ALA A 388 5.24 20.34 -5.71
CA ALA A 388 5.74 19.17 -4.98
C ALA A 388 5.12 17.86 -5.52
N THR A 389 3.81 17.86 -5.77
CA THR A 389 3.10 16.64 -6.17
C THR A 389 3.41 16.19 -7.58
N VAL A 390 3.60 17.08 -8.56
CA VAL A 390 4.00 16.67 -9.92
C VAL A 390 5.33 15.91 -9.90
N HIS A 391 6.29 16.34 -9.08
CA HIS A 391 7.55 15.62 -8.90
C HIS A 391 7.37 14.28 -8.19
N HIS A 392 6.55 14.26 -7.15
CA HIS A 392 6.17 13.07 -6.38
C HIS A 392 5.53 12.00 -7.26
N GLU A 393 4.62 12.41 -8.15
CA GLU A 393 3.81 11.51 -8.96
C GLU A 393 4.51 11.06 -10.26
N LEU A 394 5.42 11.88 -10.82
CA LEU A 394 6.08 11.60 -12.10
C LEU A 394 7.57 11.25 -11.91
N ILE A 395 8.45 12.07 -12.48
CA ILE A 395 9.91 11.89 -12.44
C ILE A 395 10.46 12.93 -11.46
N ALA A 396 11.19 12.55 -10.42
CA ALA A 396 11.82 11.23 -10.17
C ALA A 396 11.05 10.28 -9.22
N GLY A 397 9.79 10.61 -8.89
CA GLY A 397 8.93 9.85 -7.99
C GLY A 397 8.28 8.61 -8.62
N HIS A 398 6.95 8.49 -8.48
CA HIS A 398 6.19 7.26 -8.74
C HIS A 398 6.31 6.73 -10.17
N HIS A 399 6.27 7.60 -11.19
CA HIS A 399 6.41 7.15 -12.58
C HIS A 399 7.75 6.46 -12.84
N LEU A 400 8.85 7.13 -12.45
CA LEU A 400 10.18 6.55 -12.64
C LEU A 400 10.36 5.29 -11.77
N GLN A 401 9.89 5.33 -10.53
CA GLN A 401 9.94 4.18 -9.63
C GLN A 401 9.23 2.96 -10.23
N GLY A 402 7.98 3.12 -10.67
CA GLY A 402 7.20 2.04 -11.30
C GLY A 402 7.89 1.51 -12.57
N PHE A 403 8.33 2.42 -13.44
CA PHE A 403 9.05 2.06 -14.66
C PHE A 403 10.31 1.23 -14.37
N MET A 404 11.07 1.59 -13.34
CA MET A 404 12.30 0.88 -12.95
C MET A 404 11.99 -0.47 -12.27
N ASN A 405 11.00 -0.53 -11.39
CA ASN A 405 10.56 -1.77 -10.75
C ASN A 405 10.10 -2.82 -11.78
N SER A 406 9.44 -2.42 -12.87
CA SER A 406 9.06 -3.37 -13.94
C SER A 406 10.26 -3.93 -14.72
N ARG A 407 11.44 -3.29 -14.66
CA ARG A 407 12.62 -3.63 -15.47
C ARG A 407 13.75 -4.29 -14.69
N TYR A 408 13.80 -4.07 -13.39
CA TYR A 408 14.89 -4.53 -12.55
C TYR A 408 14.36 -5.40 -11.42
N LYS A 409 14.80 -6.66 -11.41
CA LYS A 409 14.50 -7.65 -10.37
C LYS A 409 13.01 -7.79 -10.11
N ALA A 410 12.21 -7.80 -11.19
CA ALA A 410 10.74 -7.90 -11.13
C ALA A 410 10.20 -9.16 -10.45
N TYR A 411 11.06 -10.15 -10.14
CA TYR A 411 10.74 -11.29 -9.30
C TYR A 411 10.58 -10.93 -7.81
N ARG A 412 11.06 -9.76 -7.37
CA ARG A 412 10.93 -9.26 -5.99
C ARG A 412 9.55 -8.67 -5.78
N ASN A 413 8.65 -9.49 -5.24
CA ASN A 413 7.31 -9.08 -4.83
C ASN A 413 7.30 -8.75 -3.31
N PHE A 414 8.09 -7.75 -2.91
CA PHE A 414 8.23 -7.31 -1.50
C PHE A 414 7.67 -5.92 -1.26
N ASP A 415 6.68 -5.52 -2.06
CA ASP A 415 6.08 -4.18 -2.05
C ASP A 415 5.73 -3.70 -0.65
N THR A 416 6.10 -2.44 -0.38
CA THR A 416 5.84 -1.78 0.89
C THR A 416 5.62 -0.28 0.66
N PRO A 417 4.65 0.35 1.35
CA PRO A 417 4.43 1.78 1.21
C PRO A 417 5.65 2.60 1.66
N PHE A 418 6.52 2.06 2.53
CA PHE A 418 7.74 2.77 2.97
C PHE A 418 8.73 2.96 1.83
N TRP A 419 8.75 2.04 0.87
CA TRP A 419 9.51 2.20 -0.37
C TRP A 419 8.81 3.15 -1.32
N VAL A 420 7.54 2.88 -1.62
CA VAL A 420 6.77 3.57 -2.65
C VAL A 420 6.63 5.06 -2.29
N GLU A 421 5.96 5.34 -1.19
CA GLU A 421 5.66 6.70 -0.74
C GLU A 421 6.90 7.40 -0.16
N GLY A 422 7.77 6.62 0.48
CA GLY A 422 9.01 7.14 1.03
C GLY A 422 9.99 7.63 -0.04
N TRP A 423 10.11 6.93 -1.16
CA TRP A 423 10.97 7.35 -2.27
C TRP A 423 10.50 8.68 -2.86
N ALA A 424 9.19 8.80 -3.12
CA ALA A 424 8.62 10.02 -3.67
C ALA A 424 8.76 11.20 -2.71
N LEU A 425 8.55 11.01 -1.40
CA LEU A 425 8.77 12.06 -0.41
C LEU A 425 10.26 12.42 -0.23
N TYR A 426 11.18 11.44 -0.31
CA TYR A 426 12.61 11.70 -0.27
C TYR A 426 13.03 12.73 -1.33
N TRP A 427 12.46 12.64 -2.54
CA TRP A 427 12.72 13.62 -3.58
C TRP A 427 12.20 15.02 -3.24
N GLU A 428 11.02 15.14 -2.63
CA GLU A 428 10.52 16.44 -2.15
C GLU A 428 11.50 17.07 -1.13
N MET A 429 12.07 16.26 -0.23
CA MET A 429 13.07 16.71 0.74
C MET A 429 14.39 17.11 0.05
N LEU A 430 14.87 16.32 -0.90
CA LEU A 430 16.10 16.62 -1.63
C LEU A 430 15.98 17.91 -2.47
N LEU A 431 14.85 18.09 -3.15
CA LEU A 431 14.58 19.30 -3.94
C LEU A 431 14.55 20.55 -3.06
N TRP A 432 13.97 20.45 -1.86
CA TRP A 432 14.04 21.53 -0.88
C TRP A 432 15.48 21.90 -0.53
N ASP A 433 16.32 20.90 -0.21
CA ASP A 433 17.72 21.10 0.15
C ASP A 433 18.51 21.75 -1.01
N LEU A 434 18.21 21.34 -2.25
CA LEU A 434 18.84 21.86 -3.47
C LEU A 434 18.23 23.18 -3.97
N LYS A 435 17.35 23.83 -3.20
CA LYS A 435 16.75 25.14 -3.51
C LYS A 435 15.93 25.12 -4.81
N PHE A 436 15.19 24.04 -5.04
CA PHE A 436 14.22 23.97 -6.13
C PHE A 436 13.06 24.98 -6.03
N PRO A 437 12.49 25.27 -4.83
CA PRO A 437 11.51 26.36 -4.69
C PRO A 437 12.08 27.69 -5.16
N GLN A 438 11.35 28.39 -6.04
CA GLN A 438 11.84 29.65 -6.62
C GLN A 438 11.30 30.89 -5.90
N SER A 439 10.25 30.73 -5.08
CA SER A 439 9.59 31.80 -4.35
C SER A 439 9.22 31.36 -2.93
N PRO A 440 8.89 32.30 -2.01
CA PRO A 440 8.27 31.91 -0.75
C PRO A 440 6.92 31.22 -0.95
N GLU A 441 6.14 31.53 -1.99
CA GLU A 441 4.91 30.81 -2.32
C GLU A 441 5.16 29.33 -2.66
N ASP A 442 6.20 29.03 -3.44
CA ASP A 442 6.62 27.64 -3.71
C ASP A 442 7.00 26.91 -2.41
N ARG A 443 7.71 27.61 -1.52
CA ARG A 443 8.09 27.05 -0.21
C ARG A 443 6.86 26.75 0.65
N VAL A 444 5.88 27.64 0.70
CA VAL A 444 4.60 27.39 1.39
C VAL A 444 3.91 26.15 0.83
N GLY A 445 3.87 25.98 -0.50
CA GLY A 445 3.28 24.81 -1.13
C GLY A 445 3.98 23.48 -0.78
N MET A 446 5.31 23.46 -0.81
CA MET A 446 6.07 22.27 -0.38
C MET A 446 5.95 22.01 1.13
N LEU A 447 5.92 23.04 1.95
CA LEU A 447 5.75 22.91 3.41
C LEU A 447 4.37 22.42 3.79
N PHE A 448 3.29 22.87 3.13
CA PHE A 448 1.94 22.34 3.31
C PHE A 448 1.94 20.81 3.19
N TRP A 449 2.59 20.30 2.14
CA TRP A 449 2.68 18.88 1.89
C TRP A 449 3.56 18.13 2.88
N ARG A 450 4.70 18.70 3.28
CA ARG A 450 5.56 18.08 4.32
C ARG A 450 4.87 18.05 5.67
N MET A 451 4.19 19.13 6.07
CA MET A 451 3.37 19.20 7.29
C MET A 451 2.25 18.17 7.28
N HIS A 452 1.60 17.96 6.14
CA HIS A 452 0.60 16.89 5.97
C HIS A 452 1.18 15.50 6.24
N ARG A 453 2.38 15.18 5.71
CA ARG A 453 3.03 13.87 5.96
C ARG A 453 3.46 13.72 7.42
N CYS A 454 3.88 14.79 8.10
CA CYS A 454 4.08 14.76 9.55
C CYS A 454 2.77 14.51 10.30
N ALA A 455 1.71 15.21 9.92
CA ALA A 455 0.40 15.10 10.55
C ALA A 455 -0.17 13.68 10.45
N ARG A 456 0.01 13.01 9.31
CA ARG A 456 -0.39 11.62 9.07
C ARG A 456 0.18 10.64 10.11
N ILE A 457 1.45 10.80 10.50
CA ILE A 457 2.02 9.98 11.59
C ILE A 457 1.29 10.27 12.90
N ILE A 458 1.17 11.55 13.26
CA ILE A 458 0.67 12.01 14.55
C ILE A 458 -0.78 11.55 14.74
N PHE A 459 -1.66 11.85 13.79
CA PHE A 459 -3.08 11.53 13.95
C PHE A 459 -3.32 10.01 13.85
N SER A 460 -2.63 9.30 12.95
CA SER A 460 -2.84 7.87 12.75
C SER A 460 -2.43 7.09 13.99
N LEU A 461 -1.21 7.33 14.50
CA LEU A 461 -0.73 6.61 15.68
C LEU A 461 -1.51 7.00 16.93
N ASN A 462 -1.84 8.28 17.15
CA ASN A 462 -2.66 8.65 18.31
C ASN A 462 -4.07 8.02 18.25
N TYR A 463 -4.68 7.92 17.08
CA TYR A 463 -5.96 7.23 16.92
C TYR A 463 -5.85 5.73 17.22
N HIS A 464 -4.90 5.03 16.59
CA HIS A 464 -4.75 3.58 16.77
C HIS A 464 -4.24 3.17 18.16
N LEU A 465 -3.64 4.11 18.91
CA LEU A 465 -3.29 3.96 20.33
C LEU A 465 -4.44 4.38 21.29
N GLY A 466 -5.60 4.78 20.76
CA GLY A 466 -6.77 5.17 21.55
C GLY A 466 -6.65 6.54 22.26
N LYS A 467 -5.71 7.38 21.82
CA LYS A 467 -5.47 8.72 22.40
C LYS A 467 -6.35 9.79 21.77
N TRP A 468 -6.63 9.70 20.48
CA TRP A 468 -7.40 10.69 19.72
C TRP A 468 -8.68 10.09 19.14
N THR A 469 -9.73 10.91 19.04
CA THR A 469 -10.96 10.60 18.30
C THR A 469 -10.84 11.06 16.83
N PRO A 470 -11.66 10.54 15.90
CA PRO A 470 -11.68 11.00 14.51
C PRO A 470 -11.88 12.51 14.37
N GLN A 471 -12.77 13.12 15.16
CA GLN A 471 -12.99 14.57 15.16
C GLN A 471 -11.71 15.35 15.54
N GLN A 472 -10.97 14.88 16.55
CA GLN A 472 -9.70 15.50 16.92
C GLN A 472 -8.65 15.40 15.79
N CYS A 473 -8.66 14.30 15.02
CA CYS A 473 -7.81 14.17 13.84
C CYS A 473 -8.18 15.17 12.74
N ILE A 474 -9.49 15.38 12.51
CA ILE A 474 -10.00 16.36 11.53
C ILE A 474 -9.57 17.78 11.94
N ASP A 475 -9.85 18.16 13.19
CA ASP A 475 -9.54 19.50 13.68
C ASP A 475 -8.04 19.78 13.67
N PHE A 476 -7.21 18.77 13.97
CA PHE A 476 -5.76 18.89 13.86
C PHE A 476 -5.29 19.19 12.42
N LEU A 477 -5.84 18.51 11.41
CA LEU A 477 -5.51 18.77 10.00
C LEU A 477 -5.97 20.16 9.56
N VAL A 478 -7.14 20.62 9.99
CA VAL A 478 -7.65 21.96 9.68
C VAL A 478 -6.78 23.02 10.35
N ASP A 479 -6.53 22.91 11.64
CA ASP A 479 -5.93 23.98 12.42
C ASP A 479 -4.42 24.10 12.24
N ARG A 480 -3.72 22.96 12.11
CA ARG A 480 -2.26 22.91 12.09
C ARG A 480 -1.66 22.74 10.70
N VAL A 481 -2.39 22.14 9.75
CA VAL A 481 -1.92 22.01 8.36
C VAL A 481 -2.59 23.04 7.45
N GLY A 482 -3.84 23.42 7.75
CA GLY A 482 -4.61 24.36 6.94
C GLY A 482 -5.39 23.70 5.82
N HIS A 483 -5.76 22.42 5.96
CA HIS A 483 -6.69 21.75 5.05
C HIS A 483 -8.07 22.40 5.10
N GLU A 484 -8.78 22.36 3.97
CA GLU A 484 -10.23 22.59 3.96
C GLU A 484 -10.91 21.46 4.76
N ARG A 485 -11.97 21.78 5.53
CA ARG A 485 -12.58 20.81 6.47
C ARG A 485 -13.07 19.53 5.76
N ALA A 486 -13.71 19.65 4.60
CA ALA A 486 -14.15 18.50 3.81
C ALA A 486 -12.99 17.59 3.38
N ASN A 487 -11.84 18.18 3.00
CA ASN A 487 -10.63 17.41 2.65
C ASN A 487 -10.06 16.70 3.88
N ALA A 488 -10.03 17.37 5.05
CA ALA A 488 -9.59 16.76 6.30
C ALA A 488 -10.48 15.58 6.71
N GLU A 489 -11.80 15.71 6.59
CA GLU A 489 -12.76 14.62 6.82
C GLU A 489 -12.51 13.43 5.87
N GLY A 490 -12.29 13.70 4.58
CA GLY A 490 -11.94 12.68 3.58
C GLY A 490 -10.66 11.91 3.94
N GLU A 491 -9.60 12.62 4.32
CA GLU A 491 -8.32 12.03 4.72
C GLU A 491 -8.44 11.13 5.96
N VAL A 492 -9.15 11.60 6.99
CA VAL A 492 -9.36 10.83 8.23
C VAL A 492 -10.26 9.61 7.96
N ARG A 493 -11.32 9.77 7.17
CA ARG A 493 -12.23 8.68 6.80
C ARG A 493 -11.49 7.58 6.03
N ARG A 494 -10.70 7.96 5.03
CA ARG A 494 -9.87 7.03 4.25
C ARG A 494 -8.87 6.31 5.16
N SER A 495 -8.26 7.00 6.11
CA SER A 495 -7.27 6.43 7.02
C SER A 495 -7.83 5.36 7.96
N PHE A 496 -9.07 5.52 8.43
CA PHE A 496 -9.63 4.64 9.47
C PHE A 496 -10.67 3.62 8.96
N VAL A 497 -11.29 3.90 7.81
CA VAL A 497 -12.36 3.08 7.24
C VAL A 497 -11.95 2.47 5.89
N GLY A 498 -11.02 3.10 5.16
CA GLY A 498 -10.65 2.73 3.79
C GLY A 498 -9.82 1.45 3.65
N GLY A 499 -9.61 0.68 4.73
CA GLY A 499 -8.86 -0.58 4.69
C GLY A 499 -7.33 -0.42 4.61
N TYR A 500 -6.81 0.79 4.69
CA TYR A 500 -5.36 1.03 4.77
C TYR A 500 -4.82 0.54 6.11
N SER A 501 -3.66 -0.12 6.10
CA SER A 501 -2.89 -0.34 7.34
C SER A 501 -2.55 1.02 7.96
N PRO A 502 -2.52 1.16 9.30
CA PRO A 502 -2.06 2.39 9.94
C PRO A 502 -0.65 2.79 9.52
N LEU A 503 0.19 1.82 9.16
CA LEU A 503 1.54 2.06 8.66
C LEU A 503 1.56 2.81 7.34
N TYR A 504 0.52 2.70 6.51
CA TYR A 504 0.47 3.42 5.23
C TYR A 504 0.57 4.93 5.47
N GLN A 505 -0.06 5.45 6.52
CA GLN A 505 -0.03 6.88 6.84
C GLN A 505 1.36 7.37 7.25
N LEU A 506 2.12 6.56 7.98
CA LEU A 506 3.47 6.94 8.40
C LEU A 506 4.57 6.59 7.40
N ALA A 507 4.29 5.68 6.47
CA ALA A 507 5.24 5.19 5.47
C ALA A 507 5.85 6.31 4.60
N TYR A 508 5.08 7.35 4.28
CA TYR A 508 5.57 8.53 3.55
C TYR A 508 6.79 9.14 4.23
N MET A 509 6.60 9.71 5.43
CA MET A 509 7.66 10.43 6.15
C MET A 509 8.75 9.49 6.66
N ILE A 510 8.38 8.33 7.18
CA ILE A 510 9.37 7.39 7.71
C ILE A 510 10.23 6.79 6.60
N GLY A 511 9.62 6.39 5.47
CA GLY A 511 10.37 5.92 4.30
C GLY A 511 11.25 7.01 3.71
N GLY A 512 10.73 8.24 3.60
CA GLY A 512 11.50 9.42 3.14
C GLY A 512 12.72 9.68 4.00
N LEU A 513 12.58 9.62 5.33
CA LEU A 513 13.69 9.76 6.28
C LEU A 513 14.72 8.62 6.16
N GLN A 514 14.30 7.39 5.85
CA GLN A 514 15.22 6.27 5.61
C GLN A 514 16.09 6.52 4.37
N PHE A 515 15.48 6.86 3.23
CA PHE A 515 16.24 7.20 2.01
C PHE A 515 17.10 8.44 2.20
N TYR A 516 16.61 9.43 2.93
CA TYR A 516 17.38 10.65 3.24
C TYR A 516 18.61 10.35 4.10
N ALA A 517 18.47 9.51 5.14
CA ALA A 517 19.59 9.06 5.96
C ALA A 517 20.61 8.25 5.16
N MET A 518 20.15 7.39 4.25
CA MET A 518 21.03 6.62 3.37
C MET A 518 21.77 7.53 2.37
N LYS A 519 21.10 8.55 1.81
CA LYS A 519 21.75 9.61 1.02
C LYS A 519 22.82 10.35 1.82
N LYS A 520 22.55 10.71 3.09
CA LYS A 520 23.56 11.34 3.95
C LYS A 520 24.78 10.45 4.15
N GLU A 521 24.56 9.15 4.38
CA GLU A 521 25.64 8.18 4.57
C GLU A 521 26.49 7.97 3.30
N LEU A 522 25.85 7.88 2.14
CA LEU A 522 26.48 7.44 0.90
C LEU A 522 26.90 8.60 0.00
N VAL A 523 26.03 9.60 -0.17
CA VAL A 523 26.29 10.74 -1.05
C VAL A 523 27.02 11.85 -0.30
N ASP A 524 26.46 12.35 0.80
CA ASP A 524 27.10 13.44 1.56
C ASP A 524 28.40 12.96 2.22
N GLY A 525 28.49 11.66 2.54
CA GLY A 525 29.72 11.00 2.97
C GLY A 525 30.77 10.78 1.87
N GLY A 526 30.49 11.14 0.62
CA GLY A 526 31.42 11.06 -0.51
C GLY A 526 31.69 9.66 -1.07
N LYS A 527 30.88 8.65 -0.70
CA LYS A 527 31.03 7.27 -1.17
C LYS A 527 30.40 7.04 -2.55
N MET A 528 29.39 7.85 -2.90
CA MET A 528 28.64 7.79 -4.15
C MET A 528 28.29 9.20 -4.64
N THR A 529 28.12 9.35 -5.94
CA THR A 529 27.42 10.52 -6.50
C THR A 529 25.90 10.36 -6.34
N TYR A 530 25.14 11.44 -6.54
CA TYR A 530 23.67 11.37 -6.59
C TYR A 530 23.18 10.34 -7.61
N THR A 531 23.71 10.37 -8.84
CA THR A 531 23.33 9.42 -9.89
C THR A 531 23.59 7.98 -9.47
N GLN A 532 24.77 7.69 -8.91
CA GLN A 532 25.11 6.34 -8.48
C GLN A 532 24.17 5.83 -7.39
N TYR A 533 23.86 6.68 -6.41
CA TYR A 533 22.94 6.35 -5.32
C TYR A 533 21.52 6.08 -5.83
N HIS A 534 20.94 7.01 -6.59
CA HIS A 534 19.56 6.86 -7.06
C HIS A 534 19.40 5.69 -8.04
N ASP A 535 20.34 5.51 -8.97
CA ASP A 535 20.31 4.39 -9.90
C ASP A 535 20.47 3.04 -9.18
N ALA A 536 21.32 2.98 -8.14
CA ALA A 536 21.48 1.76 -7.34
C ALA A 536 20.18 1.42 -6.61
N VAL A 537 19.55 2.39 -5.93
CA VAL A 537 18.26 2.19 -5.24
C VAL A 537 17.18 1.71 -6.22
N LEU A 538 16.98 2.40 -7.35
CA LEU A 538 15.92 2.06 -8.31
C LEU A 538 16.10 0.69 -9.00
N ARG A 539 17.32 0.12 -8.99
CA ARG A 539 17.59 -1.21 -9.57
C ARG A 539 17.37 -2.37 -8.59
N GLU A 540 17.07 -2.09 -7.32
CA GLU A 540 16.83 -3.13 -6.31
C GLU A 540 15.38 -3.60 -6.23
N ASN A 541 14.44 -2.86 -6.84
CA ASN A 541 13.00 -3.07 -6.71
C ASN A 541 12.47 -2.85 -5.27
N ALA A 542 11.15 -2.76 -5.12
CA ALA A 542 10.50 -2.41 -3.87
C ALA A 542 10.71 -3.47 -2.78
N MET A 543 11.16 -3.01 -1.62
CA MET A 543 11.32 -3.80 -0.39
C MET A 543 11.52 -2.86 0.82
N PRO A 544 11.52 -3.36 2.07
CA PRO A 544 11.83 -2.52 3.23
C PRO A 544 13.16 -1.77 3.06
N VAL A 545 13.16 -0.46 3.31
CA VAL A 545 14.31 0.42 2.97
C VAL A 545 15.60 -0.01 3.70
N ALA A 546 15.48 -0.60 4.89
CA ALA A 546 16.60 -1.18 5.62
C ALA A 546 17.31 -2.31 4.84
N MET A 547 16.56 -3.11 4.08
CA MET A 547 17.11 -4.18 3.25
C MET A 547 17.83 -3.61 2.02
N VAL A 548 17.29 -2.55 1.40
CA VAL A 548 18.01 -1.86 0.31
C VAL A 548 19.30 -1.25 0.79
N ARG A 549 19.31 -0.61 1.97
CA ARG A 549 20.54 -0.15 2.59
C ARG A 549 21.53 -1.30 2.77
N ALA A 550 21.09 -2.45 3.28
CA ALA A 550 21.95 -3.63 3.45
C ALA A 550 22.58 -4.09 2.12
N ILE A 551 21.82 -4.10 1.02
CA ILE A 551 22.34 -4.44 -0.31
C ILE A 551 23.37 -3.41 -0.78
N ILE A 552 23.02 -2.12 -0.77
CA ILE A 552 23.87 -1.05 -1.32
C ILE A 552 25.17 -0.90 -0.52
N THR A 553 25.14 -1.19 0.79
CA THR A 553 26.33 -1.16 1.67
C THR A 553 27.00 -2.52 1.85
N ASN A 554 26.53 -3.56 1.14
CA ASN A 554 27.03 -4.92 1.18
C ASN A 554 27.17 -5.50 2.62
N GLN A 555 26.11 -5.37 3.42
CA GLN A 555 26.09 -5.87 4.80
C GLN A 555 25.92 -7.38 4.88
N THR A 556 26.71 -8.02 5.73
CA THR A 556 26.48 -9.43 6.10
C THR A 556 25.31 -9.51 7.07
N LEU A 557 24.17 -10.01 6.60
CA LEU A 557 22.99 -10.23 7.43
C LEU A 557 23.00 -11.66 8.00
N PRO A 558 22.67 -11.85 9.29
CA PRO A 558 22.37 -13.16 9.86
C PRO A 558 20.99 -13.66 9.40
N LYS A 559 20.80 -14.99 9.41
CA LYS A 559 19.58 -15.66 8.94
C LYS A 559 18.29 -15.21 9.63
N ASP A 560 18.38 -14.82 10.90
CA ASP A 560 17.26 -14.32 11.72
C ASP A 560 17.43 -12.82 12.02
N TYR A 561 17.90 -12.06 11.03
CA TYR A 561 18.15 -10.62 11.15
C TYR A 561 16.95 -9.87 11.72
N LYS A 562 17.25 -9.02 12.71
CA LYS A 562 16.32 -8.03 13.26
C LYS A 562 16.87 -6.65 12.93
N ALA A 563 15.97 -5.73 12.60
CA ALA A 563 16.35 -4.37 12.28
C ALA A 563 16.97 -3.68 13.51
N GLU A 564 18.14 -3.08 13.33
CA GLU A 564 18.82 -2.26 14.34
C GLU A 564 19.09 -0.84 13.82
N TRP A 565 18.85 -0.61 12.54
CA TRP A 565 19.16 0.67 11.90
C TRP A 565 18.19 1.77 12.31
N ARG A 566 18.63 2.61 13.25
CA ARG A 566 17.96 3.83 13.64
C ARG A 566 18.44 4.99 12.77
N PHE A 567 17.68 5.30 11.72
CA PHE A 567 17.97 6.32 10.71
C PHE A 567 17.76 7.78 11.15
N TYR A 568 17.05 8.04 12.25
CA TYR A 568 16.76 9.38 12.74
C TYR A 568 17.75 9.77 13.84
N ASN A 569 18.92 10.26 13.43
CA ASN A 569 19.90 10.80 14.36
C ASN A 569 19.68 12.32 14.50
N ARG A 570 19.56 12.81 15.74
CA ARG A 570 19.55 14.26 16.02
C ARG A 570 20.82 14.86 15.41
N GLN A 571 20.66 15.72 14.42
CA GLN A 571 21.67 16.71 14.05
C GLN A 571 21.23 18.05 14.62
#